data_AF-A0A816J6B1-F1
#
_entry.id   AF-A0A816J6B1-F1
#
_cell.length_a   1.000
_cell.length_b   1.000
_cell.length_c   1.000
_cell.angle_alpha   90.00
_cell.angle_beta   90.00
_cell.angle_gamma   90.00
#
_symmetry.space_group_name_H-M   'P 1'
#
loop_
_entity.id
_entity.type
_entity.pdbx_description
1 polymer ?
#
loop_
_entity_poly.entity_id
_entity_poly.type
_entity_poly.pdbx_seq_one_letter_code
_entity_poly.pdbx_strand_id
1 'polypeptide(L)'
;MNKFQGIFSFVHSTVWKVLFGKVYSIREAAANNLKRFAEEFGPEWAMQHLVPEVLDMVTNPHYLHMMMVLRAISLMAPVMGSEITCSNFLPVVAEASKDRVPNVKLNVAKLMQSLISIVDHSVVEKTIRQRLVDLNEDPDVDVRYFANQVLRSIDDAAVAQS
;
A
#
# COMPACT_ATOMS: atom_id res chain seq x y z
N MET A 1 -1.46 -18.50 29.34
CA MET A 1 -1.34 -17.25 28.57
C MET A 1 -1.49 -17.62 27.10
N ASN A 2 -2.59 -17.19 26.46
CA ASN A 2 -2.88 -17.64 25.08
C ASN A 2 -1.78 -17.13 24.15
N LYS A 3 -1.18 -17.99 23.32
CA LYS A 3 -0.08 -17.62 22.40
C LYS A 3 -0.41 -16.34 21.60
N PHE A 4 -1.66 -16.19 21.18
CA PHE A 4 -2.19 -15.02 20.46
C PHE A 4 -2.15 -13.71 21.26
N GLN A 5 -2.33 -13.76 22.57
CA GLN A 5 -2.37 -12.58 23.43
C GLN A 5 -0.98 -11.97 23.64
N GLY A 6 0.06 -12.81 23.69
CA GLY A 6 1.45 -12.38 23.75
C GLY A 6 1.93 -11.73 22.45
N ILE A 7 1.52 -12.29 21.30
CA ILE A 7 1.83 -11.73 19.97
C ILE A 7 1.12 -10.38 19.78
N PHE A 8 -0.16 -10.29 20.14
CA PHE A 8 -0.92 -9.03 20.07
C PHE A 8 -0.25 -7.92 20.91
N SER A 9 0.17 -8.24 22.14
CA SER A 9 0.91 -7.30 22.99
C SER A 9 2.26 -6.88 22.38
N PHE A 10 2.99 -7.80 21.73
CA PHE A 10 4.24 -7.48 21.03
C PHE A 10 4.04 -6.55 19.82
N VAL A 11 3.05 -6.84 18.98
CA VAL A 11 2.68 -5.99 17.84
C VAL A 11 2.38 -4.58 18.34
N HIS A 12 1.53 -4.47 19.35
CA HIS A 12 1.03 -3.19 19.83
C HIS A 12 2.09 -2.36 20.57
N SER A 13 2.99 -3.00 21.33
CA SER A 13 4.02 -2.31 22.13
C SER A 13 5.28 -1.96 21.34
N THR A 14 5.63 -2.76 20.34
CA THR A 14 6.95 -2.69 19.70
C THR A 14 6.83 -2.30 18.23
N VAL A 15 6.02 -3.01 17.45
CA VAL A 15 6.00 -2.88 15.98
C VAL A 15 5.50 -1.50 15.56
N TRP A 16 4.39 -1.02 16.12
CA TRP A 16 3.87 0.31 15.81
C TRP A 16 4.81 1.43 16.22
N LYS A 17 5.39 1.32 17.43
CA LYS A 17 6.33 2.30 17.94
C LYS A 17 7.54 2.47 17.03
N VAL A 18 8.05 1.37 16.46
CA VAL A 18 9.22 1.42 15.60
C VAL A 18 8.91 1.72 14.14
N LEU A 19 7.69 1.42 13.66
CA LEU A 19 7.23 1.75 12.30
C LEU A 19 7.27 3.26 12.03
N PHE A 20 7.16 4.08 13.08
CA PHE A 20 7.27 5.56 13.02
C PHE A 20 8.53 6.10 13.71
N GLY A 21 9.48 5.21 14.02
CA GLY A 21 10.75 5.59 14.61
C GLY A 21 11.61 6.41 13.63
N LYS A 22 12.66 7.05 14.17
CA LYS A 22 13.56 7.91 13.37
C LYS A 22 14.41 7.12 12.36
N VAL A 23 14.66 5.84 12.62
CA VAL A 23 15.61 5.02 11.85
C VAL A 23 14.90 4.24 10.74
N TYR A 24 15.25 4.52 9.48
CA TYR A 24 14.60 3.92 8.31
C TYR A 24 14.66 2.39 8.28
N SER A 25 15.83 1.78 8.54
CA SER A 25 15.99 0.33 8.51
C SER A 25 15.09 -0.40 9.52
N ILE A 26 14.80 0.25 10.65
CA ILE A 26 13.89 -0.28 11.66
C ILE A 26 12.44 -0.17 11.20
N ARG A 27 12.07 0.95 10.54
CA ARG A 27 10.72 1.09 9.94
C ARG A 27 10.46 0.04 8.86
N GLU A 28 11.44 -0.23 8.00
CA GLU A 28 11.36 -1.29 7.00
C GLU A 28 11.17 -2.68 7.64
N ALA A 29 11.96 -3.00 8.67
CA ALA A 29 11.81 -4.26 9.39
C ALA A 29 10.40 -4.40 10.01
N ALA A 30 9.85 -3.31 10.55
CA ALA A 30 8.51 -3.29 11.11
C ALA A 30 7.42 -3.54 10.04
N ALA A 31 7.52 -2.89 8.88
CA ALA A 31 6.58 -3.11 7.78
C ALA A 31 6.62 -4.56 7.26
N ASN A 32 7.81 -5.16 7.18
CA ASN A 32 7.96 -6.58 6.83
C ASN A 32 7.36 -7.50 7.89
N ASN A 33 7.42 -7.14 9.18
CA ASN A 33 6.76 -7.92 10.23
C ASN A 33 5.24 -7.89 10.09
N LEU A 34 4.63 -6.76 9.69
CA LEU A 34 3.18 -6.71 9.42
C LEU A 34 2.76 -7.73 8.36
N LYS A 35 3.51 -7.80 7.25
CA LYS A 35 3.31 -8.82 6.22
C LYS A 35 3.44 -10.23 6.80
N ARG A 36 4.51 -10.52 7.54
CA ARG A 36 4.73 -11.85 8.14
C ARG A 36 3.62 -12.26 9.09
N PHE A 37 3.06 -11.33 9.86
CA PHE A 37 1.90 -11.61 10.71
C PHE A 37 0.65 -11.90 9.88
N ALA A 38 0.41 -11.16 8.79
CA ALA A 38 -0.70 -11.45 7.88
C ALA A 38 -0.53 -12.81 7.18
N GLU A 39 0.69 -13.21 6.82
CA GLU A 39 0.99 -14.54 6.28
C GLU A 39 0.76 -15.65 7.30
N GLU A 40 1.21 -15.47 8.54
CA GLU A 40 1.16 -16.50 9.58
C GLU A 40 -0.25 -16.67 10.19
N PHE A 41 -0.97 -15.57 10.42
CA PHE A 41 -2.27 -15.58 11.08
C PHE A 41 -3.46 -15.47 10.13
N GLY A 42 -3.20 -15.20 8.85
CA GLY A 42 -4.20 -15.11 7.81
C GLY A 42 -4.91 -13.75 7.70
N PRO A 43 -5.64 -13.54 6.60
CA PRO A 43 -6.25 -12.26 6.24
C PRO A 43 -7.36 -11.82 7.19
N GLU A 44 -8.17 -12.73 7.74
CA GLU A 44 -9.22 -12.39 8.71
C GLU A 44 -8.65 -11.81 10.01
N TRP A 45 -7.59 -12.42 10.53
CA TRP A 45 -6.90 -11.92 11.72
C TRP A 45 -6.25 -10.56 11.44
N ALA A 46 -5.59 -10.41 10.30
CA ALA A 46 -4.97 -9.15 9.91
C ALA A 46 -5.99 -8.03 9.70
N MET A 47 -7.18 -8.35 9.17
CA MET A 47 -8.30 -7.40 9.07
C MET A 47 -8.78 -6.89 10.43
N GLN A 48 -8.73 -7.73 11.47
CA GLN A 48 -9.17 -7.34 12.81
C GLN A 48 -8.09 -6.55 13.57
N HIS A 49 -6.81 -6.83 13.32
CA HIS A 49 -5.73 -6.39 14.23
C HIS A 49 -4.62 -5.56 13.58
N LEU A 50 -4.48 -5.58 12.26
CA LEU A 50 -3.44 -4.83 11.54
C LEU A 50 -4.04 -3.74 10.66
N VAL A 51 -5.06 -4.07 9.86
CA VAL A 51 -5.65 -3.12 8.89
C VAL A 51 -6.18 -1.85 9.57
N PRO A 52 -6.95 -1.90 10.67
CA PRO A 52 -7.47 -0.68 11.31
C PRO A 52 -6.35 0.26 11.76
N GLU A 53 -5.28 -0.30 12.34
CA GLU A 53 -4.10 0.46 12.77
C GLU A 53 -3.37 1.08 11.57
N VAL A 54 -3.20 0.32 10.47
CA VAL A 54 -2.59 0.85 9.23
C VAL A 54 -3.40 2.01 8.66
N LEU A 55 -4.73 1.93 8.72
CA LEU A 55 -5.62 2.96 8.18
C LEU A 55 -5.72 4.19 9.09
N ASP A 56 -5.70 4.01 10.42
CA ASP A 56 -5.70 5.13 11.38
C ASP A 56 -4.49 6.05 11.16
N MET A 57 -3.36 5.48 10.77
CA MET A 57 -2.12 6.20 10.47
C MET A 57 -2.26 7.21 9.31
N VAL A 58 -3.24 7.05 8.42
CA VAL A 58 -3.53 7.99 7.32
C VAL A 58 -3.95 9.36 7.86
N THR A 59 -4.56 9.41 9.05
CA THR A 59 -5.08 10.65 9.65
C THR A 59 -3.96 11.58 10.14
N ASN A 60 -2.71 11.10 10.21
CA ASN A 60 -1.58 11.91 10.65
C ASN A 60 -1.04 12.77 9.49
N PRO A 61 -0.96 14.11 9.64
CA PRO A 61 -0.57 15.02 8.57
C PRO A 61 0.91 14.94 8.15
N HIS A 62 1.74 14.15 8.85
CA HIS A 62 3.16 14.05 8.54
C HIS A 62 3.44 13.11 7.35
N TYR A 63 4.05 13.61 6.28
CA TYR A 63 4.27 12.86 5.02
C TYR A 63 5.03 11.53 5.20
N LEU A 64 5.95 11.43 6.16
CA LEU A 64 6.65 10.16 6.46
C LEU A 64 5.67 9.06 6.90
N HIS A 65 4.54 9.42 7.52
CA HIS A 65 3.53 8.44 7.91
C HIS A 65 2.83 7.90 6.67
N MET A 66 2.44 8.78 5.74
CA MET A 66 1.87 8.36 4.46
C MET A 66 2.82 7.43 3.69
N MET A 67 4.11 7.76 3.64
CA MET A 67 5.13 6.89 3.03
C MET A 67 5.17 5.49 3.67
N MET A 68 5.06 5.40 5.00
CA MET A 68 5.03 4.12 5.70
C MET A 68 3.71 3.38 5.52
N VAL A 69 2.58 4.08 5.42
CA VAL A 69 1.27 3.47 5.09
C VAL A 69 1.33 2.83 3.71
N LEU A 70 1.77 3.56 2.69
CA LEU A 70 1.93 3.03 1.33
C LEU A 70 2.87 1.81 1.32
N ARG A 71 3.95 1.88 2.12
CA ARG A 71 4.88 0.76 2.25
C ARG A 71 4.25 -0.48 2.90
N ALA A 72 3.52 -0.30 4.01
CA ALA A 72 2.82 -1.39 4.67
C ALA A 72 1.78 -2.04 3.74
N ILE A 73 0.98 -1.22 3.04
CA ILE A 73 0.03 -1.68 2.03
C ILE A 73 0.72 -2.49 0.93
N SER A 74 1.85 -2.00 0.39
CA SER A 74 2.60 -2.70 -0.67
C SER A 74 3.03 -4.11 -0.27
N LEU A 75 3.31 -4.33 1.02
CA LEU A 75 3.75 -5.62 1.54
C LEU A 75 2.59 -6.52 1.94
N MET A 76 1.50 -5.94 2.43
CA MET A 76 0.33 -6.68 2.90
C MET A 76 -0.61 -7.07 1.76
N ALA A 77 -0.84 -6.21 0.77
CA ALA A 77 -1.82 -6.47 -0.30
C ALA A 77 -1.70 -7.86 -0.96
N PRO A 78 -0.49 -8.38 -1.29
CA PRO A 78 -0.35 -9.72 -1.89
C PRO A 78 -0.86 -10.86 -1.02
N VAL A 79 -0.86 -10.70 0.30
CA VAL A 79 -1.25 -11.75 1.26
C VAL A 79 -2.65 -11.55 1.82
N MET A 80 -3.25 -10.37 1.59
CA MET A 80 -4.62 -10.05 1.99
C MET A 80 -5.65 -10.39 0.90
N GLY A 81 -5.21 -10.58 -0.36
CA GLY A 81 -6.09 -10.94 -1.48
C GLY A 81 -6.86 -9.75 -2.08
N SER A 82 -7.51 -10.01 -3.22
CA SER A 82 -8.18 -8.99 -4.06
C SER A 82 -9.28 -8.22 -3.31
N GLU A 83 -10.18 -8.93 -2.62
CA GLU A 83 -11.35 -8.33 -1.98
C GLU A 83 -10.95 -7.31 -0.90
N ILE A 84 -10.07 -7.72 0.03
CA ILE A 84 -9.59 -6.84 1.11
C ILE A 84 -8.77 -5.69 0.54
N THR A 85 -7.91 -5.97 -0.44
CA THR A 85 -7.11 -4.94 -1.12
C THR A 85 -8.01 -3.88 -1.76
N CYS A 86 -9.05 -4.29 -2.49
CA CYS A 86 -9.98 -3.38 -3.14
C CYS A 86 -10.82 -2.56 -2.15
N SER A 87 -11.29 -3.19 -1.07
CA SER A 87 -12.21 -2.54 -0.11
C SER A 87 -11.51 -1.63 0.90
N ASN A 88 -10.27 -1.95 1.30
CA ASN A 88 -9.59 -1.25 2.39
C ASN A 88 -8.35 -0.47 1.93
N PHE A 89 -7.52 -1.06 1.07
CA PHE A 89 -6.23 -0.45 0.71
C PHE A 89 -6.32 0.47 -0.49
N LEU A 90 -6.97 0.03 -1.56
CA LEU A 90 -7.06 0.80 -2.80
C LEU A 90 -7.68 2.20 -2.61
N PRO A 91 -8.70 2.42 -1.77
CA PRO A 91 -9.22 3.76 -1.51
C PRO A 91 -8.16 4.71 -0.91
N VAL A 92 -7.32 4.22 0.00
CA VAL A 92 -6.22 5.01 0.59
C VAL A 92 -5.17 5.35 -0.48
N VAL A 93 -4.78 4.36 -1.27
CA VAL A 93 -3.79 4.55 -2.35
C VAL A 93 -4.31 5.52 -3.41
N ALA A 94 -5.59 5.43 -3.76
CA ALA A 94 -6.23 6.34 -4.70
C ALA A 94 -6.30 7.78 -4.14
N GLU A 95 -6.58 7.96 -2.85
CA GLU A 95 -6.58 9.31 -2.26
C GLU A 95 -5.17 9.89 -2.15
N ALA A 96 -4.18 9.06 -1.78
CA ALA A 96 -2.78 9.46 -1.74
C ALA A 96 -2.22 9.90 -3.11
N SER A 97 -2.86 9.52 -4.23
CA SER A 97 -2.49 10.02 -5.58
C SER A 97 -2.61 11.55 -5.70
N LYS A 98 -3.40 12.19 -4.83
CA LYS A 98 -3.63 13.63 -4.80
C LYS A 98 -2.73 14.37 -3.80
N ASP A 99 -1.83 13.68 -3.09
CA ASP A 99 -0.99 14.27 -2.05
C ASP A 99 -0.11 15.40 -2.60
N ARG A 100 0.08 16.50 -1.86
CA ARG A 100 0.92 17.63 -2.32
C ARG A 100 2.41 17.28 -2.51
N VAL A 101 2.91 16.21 -1.90
CA VAL A 101 4.31 15.81 -1.91
C VAL A 101 4.58 14.88 -3.11
N PRO A 102 5.42 15.26 -4.09
CA PRO A 102 5.70 14.44 -5.27
C PRO A 102 6.23 13.04 -4.92
N ASN A 103 7.05 12.94 -3.87
CA ASN A 103 7.55 11.65 -3.40
C ASN A 103 6.44 10.70 -2.91
N VAL A 104 5.32 11.20 -2.40
CA VAL A 104 4.17 10.35 -2.07
C VAL A 104 3.52 9.85 -3.36
N LYS A 105 3.24 10.75 -4.31
CA LYS A 105 2.61 10.42 -5.60
C LYS A 105 3.40 9.40 -6.43
N LEU A 106 4.73 9.54 -6.51
CA LEU A 106 5.54 8.56 -7.25
C LEU A 106 5.53 7.17 -6.58
N ASN A 107 5.41 7.11 -5.25
CA ASN A 107 5.26 5.83 -4.55
C ASN A 107 3.85 5.26 -4.70
N VAL A 108 2.83 6.09 -4.88
CA VAL A 108 1.49 5.65 -5.29
C VAL A 108 1.53 4.97 -6.66
N ALA A 109 2.22 5.56 -7.66
CA ALA A 109 2.36 4.93 -8.98
C ALA A 109 3.05 3.55 -8.89
N LYS A 110 4.16 3.45 -8.13
CA LYS A 110 4.86 2.18 -7.89
C LYS A 110 3.98 1.15 -7.18
N LEU A 111 3.20 1.58 -6.18
CA LEU A 111 2.27 0.71 -5.47
C LEU A 111 1.18 0.21 -6.42
N MET A 112 0.57 1.09 -7.20
CA MET A 112 -0.44 0.73 -8.20
C MET A 112 0.07 -0.34 -9.18
N GLN A 113 1.32 -0.24 -9.64
CA GLN A 113 1.94 -1.30 -10.46
C GLN A 113 1.90 -2.67 -9.77
N SER A 114 2.22 -2.73 -8.47
CA SER A 114 2.21 -3.98 -7.71
C SER A 114 0.81 -4.52 -7.42
N LEU A 115 -0.22 -3.66 -7.46
CA LEU A 115 -1.60 -4.06 -7.25
C LEU A 115 -2.24 -4.70 -8.49
N ILE A 116 -1.71 -4.45 -9.69
CA ILE A 116 -2.26 -4.97 -10.96
C ILE A 116 -2.38 -6.50 -10.95
N SER A 117 -1.41 -7.21 -10.36
CA SER A 117 -1.45 -8.68 -10.28
C SER A 117 -2.34 -9.23 -9.16
N ILE A 118 -2.96 -8.37 -8.36
CA ILE A 118 -3.74 -8.74 -7.17
C ILE A 118 -5.23 -8.50 -7.42
N VAL A 119 -5.57 -7.40 -8.10
CA VAL A 119 -6.96 -6.98 -8.30
C VAL A 119 -7.50 -7.40 -9.67
N ASP A 120 -8.82 -7.42 -9.79
CA ASP A 120 -9.46 -7.77 -11.06
C ASP A 120 -9.17 -6.74 -12.16
N HIS A 121 -9.13 -7.20 -13.41
CA HIS A 121 -8.92 -6.34 -14.58
C HIS A 121 -9.89 -5.15 -14.63
N SER A 122 -11.14 -5.34 -14.20
CA SER A 122 -12.12 -4.25 -14.15
C SER A 122 -11.72 -3.12 -13.20
N VAL A 123 -11.05 -3.43 -12.09
CA VAL A 123 -10.51 -2.48 -11.11
C VAL A 123 -9.26 -1.81 -11.66
N VAL A 124 -8.41 -2.56 -12.37
CA VAL A 124 -7.25 -2.00 -13.07
C VAL A 124 -7.69 -0.90 -14.03
N GLU A 125 -8.67 -1.18 -14.89
CA GLU A 125 -9.13 -0.24 -15.93
C GLU A 125 -9.92 0.95 -15.36
N LYS A 126 -10.84 0.72 -14.42
CA LYS A 126 -11.73 1.78 -13.91
C LYS A 126 -11.10 2.65 -12.83
N THR A 127 -10.20 2.11 -12.04
CA THR A 127 -9.65 2.81 -10.87
C THR A 127 -8.17 3.09 -11.05
N ILE A 128 -7.34 2.06 -11.20
CA ILE A 128 -5.87 2.23 -11.23
C ILE A 128 -5.45 3.06 -12.44
N ARG A 129 -5.89 2.70 -13.65
CA ARG A 129 -5.58 3.43 -14.88
C ARG A 129 -6.01 4.89 -14.79
N GLN A 130 -7.22 5.17 -14.31
CA GLN A 130 -7.71 6.55 -14.16
C GLN A 130 -6.80 7.39 -13.26
N ARG A 131 -6.38 6.86 -12.11
CA ARG A 131 -5.45 7.57 -11.22
C ARG A 131 -4.06 7.75 -11.85
N LEU A 132 -3.58 6.77 -12.60
CA LEU A 132 -2.28 6.86 -13.29
C LEU A 132 -2.31 7.89 -14.44
N VAL A 133 -3.44 8.03 -15.15
CA VAL A 133 -3.62 9.10 -16.14
C VAL A 133 -3.52 10.47 -15.47
N ASP A 134 -4.19 10.68 -14.34
CA ASP A 134 -4.09 11.93 -13.57
C ASP A 134 -2.63 12.21 -13.15
N LEU A 135 -1.91 11.19 -12.66
CA LEU A 135 -0.49 11.30 -12.27
C LEU A 135 0.45 11.52 -13.46
N ASN A 136 0.08 11.08 -14.67
CA ASN A 136 0.86 11.30 -15.88
C ASN A 136 0.85 12.77 -16.33
N GLU A 137 -0.09 13.58 -15.83
CA GLU A 137 -0.18 15.03 -16.07
C GLU A 137 0.41 15.86 -14.91
N ASP A 138 1.06 15.22 -13.93
CA ASP A 138 1.62 15.90 -12.76
C ASP A 138 2.75 16.88 -13.14
N PRO A 139 2.92 18.03 -12.47
CA PRO A 139 4.04 18.94 -12.72
C PRO A 139 5.42 18.31 -12.46
N ASP A 140 5.53 17.34 -11.55
CA ASP A 140 6.79 16.67 -11.23
C ASP A 140 7.16 15.61 -12.28
N VAL A 141 8.39 15.69 -12.80
CA VAL A 141 8.87 14.82 -13.89
C VAL A 141 8.94 13.36 -13.47
N ASP A 142 9.34 13.07 -12.23
CA ASP A 142 9.48 11.70 -11.74
C ASP A 142 8.11 11.06 -11.51
N VAL A 143 7.14 11.83 -11.03
CA VAL A 143 5.74 11.38 -10.91
C VAL A 143 5.20 10.96 -12.29
N ARG A 144 5.37 11.80 -13.32
CA ARG A 144 4.96 11.46 -14.68
C ARG A 144 5.70 10.23 -15.21
N TYR A 145 7.01 10.14 -14.99
CA TYR A 145 7.82 9.02 -15.44
C TYR A 145 7.31 7.69 -14.90
N PHE A 146 7.10 7.59 -13.58
CA PHE A 146 6.60 6.36 -12.96
C PHE A 146 5.17 6.07 -13.39
N ALA A 147 4.28 7.06 -13.47
CA ALA A 147 2.91 6.86 -13.94
C ALA A 147 2.87 6.33 -15.38
N ASN A 148 3.66 6.92 -16.28
CA ASN A 148 3.76 6.51 -17.67
C ASN A 148 4.27 5.08 -17.84
N GLN A 149 5.28 4.70 -17.05
CA GLN A 149 5.81 3.33 -17.05
C GLN A 149 4.72 2.30 -16.75
N VAL A 150 3.87 2.57 -15.76
CA VAL A 150 2.77 1.66 -15.39
C VAL A 150 1.69 1.64 -16.46
N LEU A 151 1.29 2.78 -17.02
CA LEU A 151 0.31 2.85 -18.10
C LEU A 151 0.72 2.00 -19.30
N ARG A 152 1.99 2.12 -19.73
CA ARG A 152 2.54 1.27 -20.80
C ARG A 152 2.49 -0.22 -20.45
N SER A 153 2.84 -0.58 -19.22
CA SER A 153 2.74 -1.97 -18.77
C SER A 153 1.32 -2.52 -18.82
N ILE A 154 0.29 -1.70 -18.56
CA ILE A 154 -1.11 -2.12 -18.68
C ILE A 154 -1.49 -2.28 -20.16
N ASP A 155 -1.09 -1.35 -21.02
CA ASP A 155 -1.39 -1.39 -22.46
C ASP A 155 -0.74 -2.59 -23.15
N ASP A 156 0.53 -2.86 -22.86
CA ASP A 156 1.26 -4.02 -23.37
C ASP A 156 0.57 -5.33 -22.95
N ALA A 157 0.07 -5.39 -21.72
CA ALA A 157 -0.66 -6.56 -21.21
C ALA A 157 -2.03 -6.75 -21.88
N ALA A 158 -2.70 -5.66 -22.28
CA ALA A 158 -3.97 -5.72 -23.01
C ALA A 158 -3.77 -6.22 -24.45
N VAL A 159 -2.70 -5.76 -25.13
CA VAL A 159 -2.36 -6.22 -26.49
C VAL A 159 -1.94 -7.69 -26.51
N ALA A 160 -1.26 -8.18 -25.47
CA ALA A 160 -0.88 -9.59 -25.38
C ALA A 160 -2.08 -10.55 -25.18
N GLN A 161 -3.25 -10.03 -24.78
CA GLN A 161 -4.47 -10.82 -24.51
C GLN A 161 -5.50 -10.76 -25.64
N SER A 162 -5.29 -9.90 -26.65
CA SER A 162 -6.11 -9.77 -27.86
C SER A 162 -5.60 -10.62 -29.01
#